data_AF-T0QDI4-F1
#
_entry.id   AF-T0QDI4-F1
#
_cell.length_a   1.000
_cell.length_b   1.000
_cell.length_c   1.000
_cell.angle_alpha   90.00
_cell.angle_beta   90.00
_cell.angle_gamma   90.00
#
_symmetry.space_group_name_H-M   'P 1'
#
loop_
_entity.id
_entity.type
_entity.pdbx_description
1 polymer ?
#
loop_
_entity_poly.entity_id
_entity_poly.type
_entity_poly.pdbx_seq_one_letter_code
_entity_poly.pdbx_strand_id
1 'polypeptide(L)'
;MSSATLVSLDARSVEALPLLSAFSLEKLPLLAQRLLRAPAATAFTKDEEHQLAEIGGMTHDQVGAFLALLQSLFQAAGRRRLAPSVFAQELQRLSIASTTSDVLANVWSHEQAAYEATLIEASSHHAPTLIEAQWRLHVTMADSASKGMATPSALFHMQESNGVAWDMEMDHTELHAFLVQLDAIQAQLDALAAAP
;
A
#
# COMPACT_ATOMS: atom_id res chain seq x y z
N MET A 1 14.96 14.85 -2.56
CA MET A 1 13.58 14.63 -3.03
C MET A 1 13.44 13.14 -3.30
N SER A 2 12.89 12.38 -2.35
CA SER A 2 12.75 10.93 -2.51
C SER A 2 11.59 10.64 -3.45
N SER A 3 11.88 10.13 -4.64
CA SER A 3 10.87 9.66 -5.59
C SER A 3 10.16 8.44 -4.98
N ALA A 4 8.94 8.63 -4.49
CA ALA A 4 8.12 7.56 -3.95
C ALA A 4 7.64 6.65 -5.09
N THR A 5 8.35 5.55 -5.35
CA THR A 5 8.00 4.62 -6.43
C THR A 5 6.59 4.09 -6.27
N LEU A 6 5.77 4.18 -7.33
CA LEU A 6 4.34 3.81 -7.32
C LEU A 6 4.08 2.45 -6.65
N VAL A 7 4.86 1.42 -6.99
CA VAL A 7 4.79 0.07 -6.41
C VAL A 7 6.20 -0.50 -6.25
N SER A 8 6.45 -1.21 -5.14
CA SER A 8 7.57 -2.16 -5.06
C SER A 8 7.18 -3.42 -5.82
N LEU A 9 7.58 -3.50 -7.09
CA LEU A 9 7.25 -4.64 -7.95
C LEU A 9 8.12 -5.84 -7.57
N ASP A 10 7.52 -7.01 -7.40
CA ASP A 10 8.26 -8.27 -7.31
C ASP A 10 8.78 -8.70 -8.69
N ALA A 11 9.69 -9.68 -8.72
CA ALA A 11 10.33 -10.12 -9.98
C ALA A 11 9.29 -10.54 -11.05
N ARG A 12 8.19 -11.17 -10.63
CA ARG A 12 7.12 -11.63 -11.52
C ARG A 12 6.31 -10.47 -12.11
N SER A 13 6.05 -9.43 -11.32
CA SER A 13 5.34 -8.24 -11.79
C SER A 13 6.19 -7.43 -12.77
N VAL A 14 7.52 -7.42 -12.61
CA VAL A 14 8.45 -6.80 -13.57
C VAL A 14 8.40 -7.50 -14.92
N GLU A 15 8.35 -8.84 -14.92
CA GLU A 15 8.23 -9.64 -16.15
C GLU A 15 6.90 -9.41 -16.89
N ALA A 16 5.85 -8.97 -16.19
CA ALA A 16 4.53 -8.70 -16.75
C ALA A 16 4.36 -7.27 -17.33
N LEU A 17 5.28 -6.33 -17.06
CA LEU A 17 5.26 -4.98 -17.63
C LEU A 17 5.25 -4.95 -19.18
N PRO A 18 6.10 -5.70 -19.90
CA PRO A 18 6.06 -5.74 -21.36
C PRO A 18 4.75 -6.36 -21.87
N LEU A 19 4.20 -7.34 -21.15
CA LEU A 19 2.91 -7.96 -21.49
C LEU A 19 1.76 -6.94 -21.42
N LEU A 20 1.78 -6.07 -20.41
CA LEU A 20 0.82 -4.97 -20.28
C LEU A 20 0.91 -3.96 -21.42
N SER A 21 2.13 -3.63 -21.85
CA SER A 21 2.34 -2.71 -22.96
C SER A 21 1.95 -3.30 -24.32
N ALA A 22 2.04 -4.62 -24.47
CA ALA A 22 1.70 -5.32 -25.71
C ALA A 22 0.21 -5.75 -25.79
N PHE A 23 -0.54 -5.63 -24.70
CA PHE A 23 -1.93 -6.08 -24.64
C PHE A 23 -2.88 -5.22 -25.49
N SER A 24 -3.98 -5.80 -25.95
CA SER A 24 -4.98 -5.12 -26.77
C SER A 24 -5.60 -3.91 -26.05
N LEU A 25 -5.37 -2.71 -26.60
CA LEU A 25 -5.90 -1.45 -26.08
C LEU A 25 -7.44 -1.38 -26.11
N GLU A 26 -8.10 -2.18 -26.96
CA GLU A 26 -9.57 -2.23 -27.02
C GLU A 26 -10.17 -3.04 -25.86
N LYS A 27 -9.46 -4.08 -25.42
CA LYS A 27 -9.93 -4.99 -24.35
C LYS A 27 -9.42 -4.60 -22.97
N LEU A 28 -8.31 -3.87 -22.90
CA LEU A 28 -7.70 -3.40 -21.65
C LEU A 28 -8.68 -2.61 -20.76
N PRO A 29 -9.52 -1.69 -21.27
CA PRO A 29 -10.46 -0.94 -20.44
C PRO A 29 -11.44 -1.84 -19.71
N LEU A 30 -11.99 -2.84 -20.41
CA LEU A 30 -12.98 -3.78 -19.85
C LEU A 30 -12.36 -4.63 -18.74
N LEU A 31 -11.13 -5.10 -18.97
CA LEU A 31 -10.39 -5.89 -17.99
C LEU A 31 -10.02 -5.04 -16.75
N ALA A 32 -9.55 -3.81 -16.96
CA ALA A 32 -9.21 -2.87 -15.89
C ALA A 32 -10.43 -2.50 -15.03
N GLN A 33 -11.59 -2.20 -15.65
CA GLN A 33 -12.82 -1.92 -14.92
C GLN A 33 -13.26 -3.11 -14.06
N ARG A 34 -13.14 -4.33 -14.60
CA ARG A 34 -13.49 -5.55 -13.85
C ARG A 34 -12.59 -5.76 -12.63
N LEU A 35 -11.28 -5.53 -12.78
CA LEU A 35 -10.30 -5.61 -11.68
C LEU A 35 -10.46 -4.52 -10.62
N LEU A 36 -10.99 -3.36 -10.99
CA LEU A 36 -11.33 -2.31 -10.03
C LEU A 36 -12.58 -2.66 -9.23
N ARG A 37 -13.52 -3.41 -9.79
CA ARG A 37 -14.76 -3.80 -9.11
C ARG A 37 -14.65 -5.07 -8.28
N ALA A 38 -13.70 -5.95 -8.62
CA ALA A 38 -13.48 -7.21 -7.91
C ALA A 38 -11.98 -7.55 -7.83
N PRO A 39 -11.51 -8.14 -6.71
CA PRO A 39 -10.13 -8.63 -6.61
C PRO A 39 -9.79 -9.63 -7.71
N ALA A 40 -8.54 -9.65 -8.21
CA ALA A 40 -8.14 -10.56 -9.29
C ALA A 40 -8.46 -12.04 -8.98
N ALA A 41 -8.31 -12.46 -7.71
CA ALA A 41 -8.57 -13.82 -7.25
C ALA A 41 -10.03 -14.29 -7.42
N THR A 42 -10.99 -13.36 -7.51
CA THR A 42 -12.41 -13.67 -7.70
C THR A 42 -13.01 -13.04 -8.95
N ALA A 43 -12.26 -12.14 -9.61
CA ALA A 43 -12.71 -11.43 -10.79
C ALA A 43 -12.81 -12.34 -12.02
N PHE A 44 -12.00 -13.40 -12.12
CA PHE A 44 -11.93 -14.27 -13.28
C PHE A 44 -12.13 -15.73 -12.92
N THR A 45 -12.89 -16.45 -13.74
CA THR A 45 -12.97 -17.91 -13.70
C THR A 45 -11.80 -18.52 -14.46
N LYS A 46 -11.50 -19.80 -14.22
CA LYS A 46 -10.42 -20.51 -14.94
C LYS A 46 -10.60 -20.49 -16.47
N ASP A 47 -11.85 -20.57 -16.94
CA ASP A 47 -12.16 -20.51 -18.36
C ASP A 47 -11.89 -19.11 -18.94
N GLU A 48 -12.20 -18.05 -18.18
CA GLU A 48 -11.89 -16.67 -18.57
C GLU A 48 -10.39 -16.37 -18.54
N GLU A 49 -9.65 -16.92 -17.56
CA GLU A 49 -8.18 -16.83 -17.54
C GLU A 49 -7.57 -17.52 -18.76
N HIS A 50 -8.13 -18.65 -19.19
CA HIS A 50 -7.70 -19.33 -20.41
C HIS A 50 -7.96 -18.48 -21.66
N GLN A 51 -9.15 -17.89 -21.79
CA GLN A 51 -9.46 -16.97 -22.88
C GLN A 51 -8.56 -15.73 -22.87
N LEU A 52 -8.24 -15.22 -21.69
CA LEU A 52 -7.32 -14.09 -21.53
C LEU A 52 -5.90 -14.45 -21.96
N ALA A 53 -5.45 -15.67 -21.66
CA ALA A 53 -4.18 -16.21 -22.14
C ALA A 53 -4.12 -16.24 -23.67
N GLU A 54 -5.17 -16.76 -24.33
CA GLU A 54 -5.26 -16.80 -25.79
C GLU A 54 -5.27 -15.40 -26.42
N ILE A 55 -6.08 -14.49 -25.87
CA ILE A 55 -6.20 -13.12 -26.37
C ILE A 55 -4.89 -12.34 -26.19
N GLY A 56 -4.20 -12.55 -25.08
CA GLY A 56 -2.95 -11.86 -24.74
C GLY A 56 -1.70 -12.51 -25.31
N GLY A 57 -1.81 -13.70 -25.91
CA GLY A 57 -0.65 -14.51 -26.31
C GLY A 57 0.25 -14.88 -25.13
N MET A 58 -0.35 -15.12 -23.96
CA MET A 58 0.33 -15.36 -22.69
C MET A 58 0.25 -16.83 -22.29
N THR A 59 1.21 -17.30 -21.49
CA THR A 59 1.09 -18.56 -20.76
C THR A 59 0.16 -18.40 -19.55
N HIS A 60 -0.36 -19.51 -19.03
CA HIS A 60 -1.22 -19.48 -17.84
C HIS A 60 -0.56 -18.80 -16.63
N ASP A 61 0.74 -19.04 -16.40
CA ASP A 61 1.50 -18.39 -15.32
C ASP A 61 1.66 -16.88 -15.55
N GLN A 62 1.82 -16.46 -16.81
CA GLN A 62 1.90 -15.05 -17.19
C GLN A 62 0.58 -14.31 -16.99
N VAL A 63 -0.57 -14.97 -17.18
CA VAL A 63 -1.88 -14.36 -16.90
C VAL A 63 -2.03 -13.99 -15.43
N GLY A 64 -1.64 -14.90 -14.53
CA GLY A 64 -1.67 -14.61 -13.08
C GLY A 64 -0.78 -13.41 -12.72
N ALA A 65 0.44 -13.36 -13.25
CA ALA A 65 1.36 -12.24 -13.04
C ALA A 65 0.82 -10.92 -13.62
N PHE A 66 0.20 -10.97 -14.80
CA PHE A 66 -0.42 -9.82 -15.46
C PHE A 66 -1.59 -9.24 -14.66
N LEU A 67 -2.50 -10.09 -14.20
CA LEU A 67 -3.65 -9.66 -13.39
C LEU A 67 -3.20 -9.10 -12.03
N ALA A 68 -2.23 -9.76 -11.38
CA ALA A 68 -1.64 -9.30 -10.13
C ALA A 68 -0.94 -7.94 -10.30
N LEU A 69 -0.18 -7.75 -11.38
CA LEU A 69 0.44 -6.47 -11.71
C LEU A 69 -0.62 -5.37 -11.82
N LEU A 70 -1.65 -5.55 -12.65
CA LEU A 70 -2.72 -4.56 -12.82
C LEU A 70 -3.43 -4.23 -11.50
N GLN A 71 -3.76 -5.24 -10.70
CA GLN A 71 -4.38 -5.02 -9.40
C GLN A 71 -3.45 -4.23 -8.47
N SER A 72 -2.15 -4.54 -8.45
CA SER A 72 -1.18 -3.84 -7.62
C SER A 72 -1.03 -2.36 -7.99
N LEU A 73 -1.07 -2.05 -9.30
CA LEU A 73 -0.98 -0.68 -9.82
C LEU A 73 -2.19 0.15 -9.38
N PHE A 74 -3.41 -0.38 -9.54
CA PHE A 74 -4.64 0.29 -9.11
C PHE A 74 -4.71 0.42 -7.59
N GLN A 75 -4.31 -0.61 -6.84
CA GLN A 75 -4.28 -0.56 -5.39
C GLN A 75 -3.32 0.53 -4.89
N ALA A 76 -2.13 0.65 -5.50
CA ALA A 76 -1.20 1.71 -5.16
C ALA A 76 -1.71 3.10 -5.54
N ALA A 77 -2.35 3.23 -6.70
CA ALA A 77 -2.97 4.48 -7.14
C ALA A 77 -4.07 4.93 -6.16
N GLY A 78 -4.96 4.01 -5.76
CA GLY A 78 -6.04 4.29 -4.80
C GLY A 78 -5.52 4.59 -3.39
N ARG A 79 -4.55 3.82 -2.87
CA ARG A 79 -3.95 4.07 -1.55
C ARG A 79 -3.30 5.46 -1.44
N ARG A 80 -2.75 5.96 -2.55
CA ARG A 80 -2.11 7.28 -2.62
C ARG A 80 -3.04 8.38 -3.16
N ARG A 81 -4.30 8.04 -3.46
CA ARG A 81 -5.31 8.93 -4.07
C ARG A 81 -4.76 9.72 -5.26
N LEU A 82 -4.07 9.02 -6.16
CA LEU A 82 -3.42 9.66 -7.30
C LEU A 82 -4.46 10.22 -8.27
N ALA A 83 -4.26 11.46 -8.72
CA ALA A 83 -5.02 12.00 -9.84
C ALA A 83 -4.71 11.20 -11.13
N PRO A 84 -5.66 11.07 -12.08
CA PRO A 84 -5.45 10.30 -13.31
C PRO A 84 -4.21 10.70 -14.12
N SER A 85 -3.91 12.00 -14.20
CA SER A 85 -2.71 12.50 -14.87
C SER A 85 -1.41 12.06 -14.19
N VAL A 86 -1.41 12.01 -12.85
CA VAL A 86 -0.25 11.56 -12.05
C VAL A 86 -0.10 10.04 -12.17
N PHE A 87 -1.21 9.31 -12.18
CA PHE A 87 -1.20 7.87 -12.40
C PHE A 87 -0.58 7.52 -13.77
N ALA A 88 -0.98 8.19 -14.85
CA ALA A 88 -0.38 8.01 -16.17
C ALA A 88 1.14 8.24 -16.18
N GLN A 89 1.62 9.31 -15.54
CA GLN A 89 3.05 9.63 -15.47
C GLN A 89 3.85 8.55 -14.73
N GLU A 90 3.30 8.03 -13.63
CA GLU A 90 3.96 6.98 -12.88
C GLU A 90 3.98 5.64 -13.62
N LEU A 91 2.93 5.30 -14.39
CA LEU A 91 2.94 4.13 -15.27
C LEU A 91 4.04 4.25 -16.35
N GLN A 92 4.18 5.42 -16.97
CA GLN A 92 5.24 5.69 -17.93
C GLN A 92 6.63 5.57 -17.30
N ARG A 93 6.78 5.98 -16.02
CA ARG A 93 8.02 5.81 -15.25
C ARG A 93 8.38 4.34 -15.02
N LEU A 94 7.38 3.45 -15.00
CA LEU A 94 7.55 1.99 -14.98
C LEU A 94 7.80 1.39 -16.38
N SER A 95 8.10 2.22 -17.38
CA SER A 95 8.32 1.82 -18.78
C SER A 95 7.09 1.18 -19.45
N ILE A 96 5.88 1.48 -18.96
CA ILE A 96 4.64 1.11 -19.63
C ILE A 96 4.41 2.08 -20.79
N ALA A 97 3.97 1.57 -21.95
CA ALA A 97 3.70 2.39 -23.12
C ALA A 97 2.74 3.56 -22.80
N SER A 98 2.99 4.74 -23.40
CA SER A 98 2.16 5.94 -23.16
C SER A 98 0.70 5.69 -23.47
N THR A 99 0.40 5.05 -24.60
CA THR A 99 -0.97 4.71 -25.02
C THR A 99 -1.69 3.82 -24.00
N THR A 100 -1.01 2.80 -23.49
CA THR A 100 -1.52 1.92 -22.42
C THR A 100 -1.74 2.71 -21.13
N SER A 101 -0.82 3.59 -20.77
CA SER A 101 -0.90 4.43 -19.58
C SER A 101 -2.10 5.38 -19.64
N ASP A 102 -2.35 5.99 -20.80
CA ASP A 102 -3.48 6.90 -21.03
C ASP A 102 -4.81 6.15 -20.93
N VAL A 103 -4.89 4.93 -21.47
CA VAL A 103 -6.07 4.06 -21.35
C VAL A 103 -6.37 3.73 -19.88
N LEU A 104 -5.34 3.31 -19.12
CA LEU A 104 -5.50 2.96 -17.70
C LEU A 104 -5.86 4.20 -16.86
N ALA A 105 -5.28 5.36 -17.17
CA ALA A 105 -5.63 6.61 -16.51
C ALA A 105 -7.07 7.04 -16.81
N ASN A 106 -7.53 6.85 -18.04
CA ASN A 106 -8.93 7.13 -18.40
C ASN A 106 -9.89 6.23 -17.60
N VAL A 107 -9.62 4.93 -17.52
CA VAL A 107 -10.43 4.01 -16.70
C VAL A 107 -10.40 4.43 -15.22
N TRP A 108 -9.22 4.74 -14.70
CA TRP A 108 -9.04 5.22 -13.32
C TRP A 108 -9.89 6.46 -13.05
N SER A 109 -9.94 7.43 -13.97
CA SER A 109 -10.74 8.65 -13.80
C SER A 109 -12.24 8.40 -13.58
N HIS A 110 -12.77 7.30 -14.11
CA HIS A 110 -14.19 6.95 -13.98
C HIS A 110 -14.48 6.07 -12.75
N GLU A 111 -13.54 5.22 -12.36
CA GLU A 111 -13.76 4.20 -11.30
C GLU A 111 -13.09 4.60 -9.96
N GLN A 112 -12.24 5.65 -9.94
CA GLN A 112 -11.46 6.08 -8.77
C GLN A 112 -12.32 6.26 -7.53
N ALA A 113 -13.43 7.00 -7.62
CA ALA A 113 -14.27 7.30 -6.45
C ALA A 113 -14.88 6.03 -5.84
N ALA A 114 -15.35 5.11 -6.68
CA ALA A 114 -15.91 3.85 -6.23
C ALA A 114 -14.83 2.94 -5.62
N TYR A 115 -13.65 2.88 -6.24
CA TYR A 115 -12.53 2.10 -5.74
C TYR A 115 -11.94 2.65 -4.44
N GLU A 116 -11.89 3.97 -4.27
CA GLU A 116 -11.50 4.58 -3.00
C GLU A 116 -12.47 4.23 -1.88
N ALA A 117 -13.78 4.22 -2.15
CA ALA A 117 -14.79 3.81 -1.16
C ALA A 117 -14.59 2.35 -0.72
N THR A 118 -14.33 1.43 -1.66
CA THR A 118 -14.07 0.02 -1.31
C THR A 118 -12.75 -0.16 -0.57
N LEU A 119 -11.71 0.61 -0.90
CA LEU A 119 -10.46 0.63 -0.15
C LEU A 119 -10.65 1.16 1.28
N ILE A 120 -11.46 2.20 1.46
CA ILE A 120 -11.79 2.74 2.79
C ILE A 120 -12.49 1.66 3.60
N GLU A 121 -13.56 1.06 3.07
CA GLU A 121 -14.29 -0.02 3.73
C GLU A 121 -13.36 -1.20 4.08
N ALA A 122 -12.55 -1.66 3.14
CA ALA A 122 -11.57 -2.72 3.38
C ALA A 122 -10.53 -2.32 4.44
N SER A 123 -10.04 -1.07 4.43
CA SER A 123 -9.05 -0.58 5.39
C SER A 123 -9.61 -0.42 6.80
N SER A 124 -10.86 0.01 6.92
CA SER A 124 -11.60 0.10 8.19
C SER A 124 -11.82 -1.27 8.82
N HIS A 125 -11.78 -2.35 8.03
CA HIS A 125 -11.95 -3.71 8.51
C HIS A 125 -10.64 -4.51 8.67
N HIS A 126 -9.49 -4.04 8.14
CA HIS A 126 -8.24 -4.84 8.08
C HIS A 126 -6.99 -4.20 8.65
N ALA A 127 -6.98 -2.93 9.05
CA ALA A 127 -5.85 -2.41 9.81
C ALA A 127 -5.95 -2.94 11.25
N PRO A 128 -4.95 -3.69 11.75
CA PRO A 128 -4.96 -4.10 13.15
C PRO A 128 -4.95 -2.84 14.01
N THR A 129 -5.90 -2.76 14.92
CA THR A 129 -6.04 -1.64 15.82
C THR A 129 -5.26 -1.95 17.08
N LEU A 130 -4.55 -0.95 17.60
CA LEU A 130 -3.92 -1.06 18.90
C LEU A 130 -5.02 -1.16 19.97
N ILE A 131 -5.11 -2.30 20.64
CA ILE A 131 -6.13 -2.59 21.67
C ILE A 131 -5.58 -2.41 23.09
N GLU A 132 -4.27 -2.55 23.26
CA GLU A 132 -3.61 -2.36 24.55
C GLU A 132 -2.27 -1.65 24.38
N ALA A 133 -2.02 -0.69 25.25
CA ALA A 133 -0.77 0.05 25.36
C ALA A 133 -0.41 0.21 26.84
N GLN A 134 0.51 -0.61 27.33
CA GLN A 134 1.04 -0.50 28.68
C GLN A 134 2.45 0.08 28.63
N TRP A 135 2.84 0.84 29.64
CA TRP A 135 4.19 1.34 29.76
C TRP A 135 4.70 1.26 31.19
N ARG A 136 6.02 1.13 31.35
CA ARG A 136 6.70 1.20 32.64
C ARG A 136 8.04 1.91 32.50
N LEU A 137 8.40 2.68 33.52
CA LEU A 137 9.73 3.27 33.63
C LEU A 137 10.67 2.26 34.29
N HIS A 138 11.77 1.96 33.61
CA HIS A 138 12.86 1.14 34.13
C HIS A 138 14.08 2.03 34.39
N VAL A 139 14.81 1.76 35.47
CA VAL A 139 16.02 2.52 35.80
C VAL A 139 17.13 1.51 36.05
N THR A 140 18.06 1.42 35.11
CA THR A 140 19.22 0.54 35.25
C THR A 140 20.31 1.28 35.99
N MET A 141 20.65 0.82 37.19
CA MET A 141 21.79 1.32 37.95
C MET A 141 23.06 0.70 37.36
N ALA A 142 23.97 1.52 36.83
CA ALA A 142 25.26 1.05 36.35
C ALA A 142 26.12 0.50 37.51
N ASP A 143 26.75 -0.65 37.27
CA ASP A 143 27.53 -1.37 38.28
C ASP A 143 28.76 -0.55 38.74
N SER A 144 29.24 -0.88 39.94
CA SER A 144 30.20 -0.17 40.80
C SER A 144 31.56 0.24 40.17
N ALA A 145 31.84 -0.14 38.92
CA ALA A 145 33.04 0.23 38.18
C ALA A 145 32.92 1.51 37.33
N SER A 146 31.70 1.97 37.01
CA SER A 146 31.47 3.12 36.13
C SER A 146 30.56 4.18 36.77
N LYS A 147 31.15 5.11 37.54
CA LYS A 147 30.62 6.44 37.93
C LYS A 147 29.09 6.63 38.12
N GLY A 148 28.37 5.64 38.66
CA GLY A 148 27.07 5.81 39.34
C GLY A 148 25.97 6.58 38.62
N MET A 149 25.95 6.63 37.28
CA MET A 149 24.86 7.28 36.55
C MET A 149 23.78 6.24 36.26
N ALA A 150 22.59 6.48 36.82
CA ALA A 150 21.39 5.72 36.51
C ALA A 150 20.93 6.04 35.09
N THR A 151 20.69 5.03 34.28
CA THR A 151 20.15 5.21 32.92
C THR A 151 18.65 4.85 32.95
N PRO A 152 17.75 5.84 32.90
CA PRO A 152 16.33 5.58 32.79
C PRO A 152 15.96 5.17 31.35
N SER A 153 15.07 4.19 31.21
CA SER A 153 14.45 3.79 29.95
C SER A 153 12.96 3.51 30.14
N ALA A 154 12.15 3.81 29.13
CA ALA A 154 10.73 3.49 29.10
C ALA A 154 10.52 2.19 28.32
N LEU A 155 9.80 1.25 28.92
CA LEU A 155 9.40 0.00 28.28
C LEU A 155 7.91 0.07 27.95
N PHE A 156 7.57 -0.14 26.68
CA PHE A 156 6.21 -0.21 26.16
C PHE A 156 5.87 -1.65 25.81
N HIS A 157 4.65 -2.06 26.14
CA HIS A 157 4.04 -3.28 25.68
C HIS A 157 2.79 -2.93 24.89
N MET A 158 2.74 -3.36 23.64
CA MET A 158 1.69 -3.00 22.68
C MET A 158 1.03 -4.27 22.17
N GLN A 159 -0.30 -4.28 22.09
CA GLN A 159 -1.08 -5.38 21.53
C GLN A 159 -2.05 -4.90 20.45
N GLU A 160 -2.05 -5.59 19.32
CA GLU A 160 -2.97 -5.40 18.21
C GLU A 160 -4.19 -6.33 18.29
N SER A 161 -5.29 -5.92 17.66
CA SER A 161 -6.53 -6.69 17.57
C SER A 161 -6.39 -8.03 16.82
N ASN A 162 -5.34 -8.21 16.03
CA ASN A 162 -5.00 -9.47 15.35
C ASN A 162 -4.24 -10.46 16.26
N GLY A 163 -3.94 -10.09 17.51
CA GLY A 163 -3.20 -10.89 18.48
C GLY A 163 -1.67 -10.74 18.41
N VAL A 164 -1.13 -9.90 17.53
CA VAL A 164 0.30 -9.55 17.50
C VAL A 164 0.60 -8.63 18.69
N ALA A 165 1.69 -8.91 19.40
CA ALA A 165 2.18 -8.09 20.49
C ALA A 165 3.68 -7.84 20.34
N TRP A 166 4.13 -6.65 20.72
CA TRP A 166 5.55 -6.30 20.70
C TRP A 166 5.92 -5.40 21.88
N ASP A 167 7.19 -5.49 22.25
CA ASP A 167 7.80 -4.67 23.29
C ASP A 167 8.77 -3.67 22.65
N MET A 168 8.83 -2.47 23.20
CA MET A 168 9.74 -1.42 22.75
C MET A 168 10.38 -0.73 23.96
N GLU A 169 11.70 -0.60 23.93
CA GLU A 169 12.46 0.17 24.91
C GLU A 169 12.90 1.49 24.27
N MET A 170 12.71 2.59 24.99
CA MET A 170 13.16 3.92 24.55
C MET A 170 13.95 4.60 25.64
N ASP A 171 15.03 5.26 25.26
CA ASP A 171 15.65 6.27 26.11
C ASP A 171 14.84 7.59 26.12
N HIS A 172 15.29 8.57 26.90
CA HIS A 172 14.64 9.89 26.97
C HIS A 172 14.54 10.58 25.59
N THR A 173 15.59 10.49 24.78
CA THR A 173 15.67 11.17 23.48
C THR A 173 14.70 10.54 22.49
N GLU A 174 14.67 9.21 22.44
CA GLU A 174 13.77 8.43 21.59
C GLU A 174 12.31 8.64 21.98
N LEU A 175 12.01 8.62 23.29
CA LEU A 175 10.66 8.87 23.79
C LEU A 175 10.18 10.29 23.47
N HIS A 176 11.03 11.29 23.64
CA HIS A 176 10.70 12.67 23.29
C HIS A 176 10.45 12.81 21.79
N ALA A 177 11.29 12.20 20.94
CA ALA A 177 11.09 12.21 19.49
C ALA A 177 9.78 11.52 19.08
N PHE A 178 9.44 10.41 19.74
CA PHE A 178 8.19 9.70 19.52
C PHE A 178 6.96 10.55 19.90
N LEU A 179 7.00 11.24 21.03
CA LEU A 179 5.92 12.17 21.45
C LEU A 179 5.69 13.28 20.41
N VAL A 180 6.76 13.90 19.92
CA VAL A 180 6.67 14.95 18.89
C VAL A 180 6.02 14.42 17.60
N GLN A 181 6.30 13.17 17.22
CA GLN A 181 5.65 12.54 16.07
C GLN A 181 4.15 12.30 16.32
N LEU A 182 3.77 11.85 17.51
CA LEU A 182 2.36 11.67 17.87
C LEU A 182 1.59 12.99 17.85
N ASP A 183 2.17 14.07 18.38
CA ASP A 183 1.56 15.41 18.34
C ASP A 183 1.36 15.90 16.90
N ALA A 184 2.33 15.63 16.01
CA ALA A 184 2.20 15.98 14.60
C ALA A 184 1.10 15.18 13.90
N ILE A 185 0.92 13.90 14.24
CA ILE A 185 -0.18 13.07 13.75
C ILE A 185 -1.51 13.61 14.26
N GLN A 186 -1.60 13.95 15.55
CA GLN A 186 -2.81 14.51 16.14
C GLN A 186 -3.23 15.83 15.46
N ALA A 187 -2.28 16.73 15.23
CA ALA A 187 -2.54 17.99 14.52
C ALA A 187 -3.08 17.77 13.09
N GLN A 188 -2.60 16.74 12.38
CA GLN A 188 -3.12 16.37 11.06
C GLN A 188 -4.55 15.82 11.14
N LEU A 189 -4.83 14.98 12.13
CA LEU A 189 -6.18 14.45 12.35
C LEU A 189 -7.18 15.57 12.67
N ASP A 190 -6.79 16.51 13.54
CA ASP A 190 -7.62 17.65 13.90
C ASP A 190 -7.91 18.56 12.70
N ALA A 191 -6.90 18.81 11.86
CA ALA A 191 -7.06 19.60 10.63
C ALA A 191 -8.01 18.94 9.62
N LEU A 192 -7.97 17.61 9.51
CA LEU A 192 -8.87 16.85 8.64
C LEU A 192 -10.29 16.78 9.21
N ALA A 193 -10.44 16.68 10.53
CA ALA A 193 -11.75 16.65 11.20
C ALA A 193 -12.44 18.02 11.21
N ALA A 194 -11.67 19.12 11.16
CA ALA A 194 -12.17 20.49 11.11
C ALA A 194 -12.46 20.98 9.67
N ALA A 195 -12.11 20.20 8.64
CA ALA A 195 -12.44 20.52 7.26
C ALA A 195 -13.95 20.28 7.00
N PRO A 196 -14.71 21.27 6.51
CA PRO A 196 -16.15 21.20 6.32
C PRO A 196 -16.59 20.25 5.19
#